data_AF-B4HBQ7-F1
#
_entry.id   AF-B4HBQ7-F1
#
_cell.length_a   1.000
_cell.length_b   1.000
_cell.length_c   1.000
_cell.angle_alpha   90.00
_cell.angle_beta   90.00
_cell.angle_gamma   90.00
#
_symmetry.space_group_name_H-M   'P 1'
#
loop_
_entity.id
_entity.type
_entity.pdbx_description
1 polymer ?
#
loop_
_entity_poly.entity_id
_entity_poly.type
_entity_poly.pdbx_seq_one_letter_code
_entity_poly.pdbx_strand_id
1 'polypeptide(L)'
;MVDVGEKPTSTRLARAEATVIVGERLTQLIAANELAKGDVLSVAQLAGILGAKRTSELIPLCHNISLSSVKVKAQLFPEEQCVRLEASVRCSGQTGVEMEALTAVSIAALTVYDMCKAVSHDICITNIRLLSKSGGKRDYQRQEQS
;
A
#
# COMPACT_ATOMS: atom_id res chain seq x y z
N MET A 1 -16.76 15.25 6.69
CA MET A 1 -17.02 14.10 5.80
C MET A 1 -18.14 14.50 4.85
N VAL A 2 -18.08 14.12 3.57
CA VAL A 2 -19.12 14.47 2.58
C VAL A 2 -20.25 13.46 2.67
N ASP A 3 -21.51 13.90 2.69
CA ASP A 3 -22.65 12.98 2.64
C ASP A 3 -22.67 12.24 1.29
N VAL A 4 -22.84 10.92 1.36
CA VAL A 4 -22.90 10.01 0.21
C VAL A 4 -24.17 9.18 0.18
N GLY A 5 -25.12 9.40 1.11
CA GLY A 5 -26.32 8.58 1.31
C GLY A 5 -27.21 8.44 0.08
N GLU A 6 -27.27 9.47 -0.78
CA GLU A 6 -28.06 9.44 -2.02
C GLU A 6 -27.28 8.86 -3.23
N LYS A 7 -25.97 8.59 -3.09
CA LYS A 7 -25.19 8.04 -4.20
C LYS A 7 -25.53 6.55 -4.38
N PRO A 8 -25.61 6.03 -5.62
CA PRO A 8 -25.83 4.61 -5.82
C PRO A 8 -24.63 3.79 -5.34
N THR A 9 -24.92 2.60 -4.84
CA THR A 9 -23.90 1.58 -4.52
C THR A 9 -23.37 0.98 -5.82
N SER A 10 -22.05 0.88 -5.94
CA SER A 10 -21.39 0.21 -7.05
C SER A 10 -20.15 -0.53 -6.58
N THR A 11 -19.68 -1.51 -7.36
CA THR A 11 -18.33 -2.06 -7.18
C THR A 11 -17.31 -0.95 -7.37
N ARG A 12 -16.32 -0.88 -6.47
CA ARG A 12 -15.24 0.10 -6.51
C ARG A 12 -13.92 -0.60 -6.30
N LEU A 13 -12.94 -0.20 -7.08
CA LEU A 13 -11.59 -0.76 -7.05
C LEU A 13 -10.58 0.37 -7.03
N ALA A 14 -9.52 0.22 -6.26
CA ALA A 14 -8.34 1.07 -6.33
C ALA A 14 -7.07 0.23 -6.31
N ARG A 15 -6.04 0.68 -7.03
CA ARG A 15 -4.67 0.17 -6.99
C ARG A 15 -3.72 1.29 -6.66
N ALA A 16 -2.80 1.05 -5.75
CA ALA A 16 -1.74 1.98 -5.38
C ALA A 16 -0.41 1.24 -5.26
N GLU A 17 0.68 1.98 -5.37
CA GLU A 17 2.03 1.46 -5.21
C GLU A 17 2.87 2.33 -4.28
N ALA A 18 3.99 1.76 -3.81
CA ALA A 18 5.08 2.46 -3.15
C ALA A 18 6.41 1.75 -3.46
N THR A 19 7.51 2.48 -3.32
CA THR A 19 8.87 1.93 -3.44
C THR A 19 9.65 2.25 -2.17
N VAL A 20 10.40 1.26 -1.66
CA VAL A 20 11.31 1.43 -0.53
C VAL A 20 12.71 1.14 -1.00
N ILE A 21 13.55 2.18 -1.12
CA ILE A 21 14.96 2.05 -1.47
C ILE A 21 15.71 1.63 -0.20
N VAL A 22 16.38 0.48 -0.24
CA VAL A 22 17.03 -0.13 0.94
C VAL A 22 18.56 -0.21 0.81
N GLY A 23 19.09 -0.17 -0.41
CA GLY A 23 20.53 -0.27 -0.67
C GLY A 23 21.07 -1.70 -0.61
N GLU A 24 22.27 -1.90 -1.15
CA GLU A 24 22.89 -3.20 -1.40
C GLU A 24 22.90 -4.15 -0.19
N ARG A 25 23.37 -3.67 0.96
CA ARG A 25 23.51 -4.50 2.17
C ARG A 25 22.16 -5.03 2.65
N LEU A 26 21.13 -4.18 2.70
CA LEU A 26 19.80 -4.61 3.11
C LEU A 26 19.15 -5.50 2.06
N THR A 27 19.39 -5.25 0.77
CA THR A 27 18.93 -6.14 -0.30
C THR A 27 19.42 -7.58 -0.11
N GLN A 28 20.70 -7.77 0.20
CA GLN A 28 21.27 -9.11 0.45
C GLN A 28 20.61 -9.78 1.66
N LEU A 29 20.47 -9.05 2.77
CA LEU A 29 19.87 -9.58 4.01
C LEU A 29 18.38 -9.92 3.84
N ILE A 30 17.62 -9.10 3.11
CA ILE A 30 16.21 -9.37 2.81
C ILE A 30 16.10 -10.60 1.91
N ALA A 31 16.95 -10.73 0.88
CA ALA A 31 16.95 -11.88 -0.02
C ALA A 31 17.28 -13.20 0.70
N ALA A 32 18.21 -13.15 1.66
CA ALA A 32 18.60 -14.30 2.47
C ALA A 32 17.67 -14.56 3.68
N ASN A 33 16.73 -13.64 3.96
CA ASN A 33 15.88 -13.66 5.15
C ASN A 33 16.67 -13.69 6.49
N GLU A 34 17.77 -12.94 6.55
CA GLU A 34 18.72 -12.92 7.67
C GLU A 34 18.55 -11.71 8.61
N LEU A 35 17.43 -10.98 8.49
CA LEU A 35 17.13 -9.90 9.42
C LEU A 35 16.64 -10.46 10.76
N ALA A 36 17.10 -9.88 11.86
CA ALA A 36 16.79 -10.33 13.22
C ALA A 36 15.28 -10.36 13.55
N LYS A 37 14.47 -9.56 12.84
CA LYS A 37 13.01 -9.48 13.00
C LYS A 37 12.24 -10.48 12.13
N GLY A 38 12.91 -11.26 11.28
CA GLY A 38 12.32 -12.24 10.38
C GLY A 38 11.95 -11.68 9.00
N ASP A 39 10.97 -12.33 8.35
CA ASP A 39 10.60 -12.06 6.96
C ASP A 39 9.95 -10.70 6.76
N VAL A 40 10.73 -9.76 6.21
CA VAL A 40 10.31 -8.38 5.93
C VAL A 40 9.13 -8.31 4.97
N LEU A 41 9.15 -9.12 3.91
CA LEU A 41 8.16 -9.00 2.83
C LEU A 41 6.80 -9.52 3.30
N SER A 42 6.78 -10.66 3.99
CA SER A 42 5.54 -11.21 4.56
C SER A 42 4.96 -10.31 5.64
N VAL A 43 5.79 -9.78 6.55
CA VAL A 43 5.32 -8.88 7.61
C VAL A 43 4.78 -7.56 7.03
N ALA A 44 5.45 -6.99 6.02
CA ALA A 44 4.97 -5.80 5.33
C ALA A 44 3.63 -6.01 4.62
N GLN A 45 3.42 -7.17 3.99
CA GLN A 45 2.13 -7.51 3.35
C GLN A 45 0.99 -7.57 4.37
N LEU A 46 1.20 -8.25 5.51
CA LEU A 46 0.22 -8.31 6.58
C LEU A 46 -0.10 -6.94 7.15
N ALA A 47 0.93 -6.12 7.41
CA ALA A 47 0.77 -4.77 7.90
C ALA A 47 -0.03 -3.90 6.92
N GLY A 48 0.24 -3.99 5.62
CA GLY A 48 -0.55 -3.29 4.59
C GLY A 48 -2.02 -3.69 4.58
N ILE A 49 -2.33 -4.98 4.75
CA ILE A 49 -3.72 -5.47 4.85
C ILE A 49 -4.42 -4.89 6.08
N LEU A 50 -3.73 -4.83 7.22
CA LEU A 50 -4.25 -4.23 8.44
C LEU A 50 -4.43 -2.71 8.29
N GLY A 51 -3.47 -2.04 7.67
CA GLY A 51 -3.53 -0.60 7.38
C GLY A 51 -4.75 -0.24 6.54
N ALA A 52 -5.03 -0.99 5.47
CA ALA A 52 -6.21 -0.79 4.64
C ALA A 52 -7.50 -0.80 5.47
N LYS A 53 -7.64 -1.77 6.38
CA LYS A 53 -8.84 -1.95 7.21
C LYS A 53 -9.02 -0.85 8.27
N ARG A 54 -7.96 -0.13 8.61
CA ARG A 54 -7.96 0.96 9.62
C ARG A 54 -7.89 2.35 9.00
N THR A 55 -8.07 2.48 7.68
CA THR A 55 -7.94 3.75 6.97
C THR A 55 -8.83 4.86 7.55
N SER A 56 -10.08 4.55 7.89
CA SER A 56 -11.02 5.51 8.46
C SER A 56 -10.68 5.95 9.89
N GLU A 57 -9.89 5.16 10.63
CA GLU A 57 -9.36 5.55 11.94
C GLU A 57 -8.17 6.52 11.80
N LEU A 58 -7.43 6.42 10.70
CA LEU A 58 -6.21 7.19 10.45
C LEU A 58 -6.47 8.51 9.69
N ILE A 59 -7.46 8.53 8.79
CA ILE A 59 -7.72 9.67 7.91
C ILE A 59 -9.04 10.35 8.31
N PRO A 60 -9.01 11.54 8.93
CA PRO A 60 -10.14 12.09 9.68
C PRO A 60 -11.49 12.23 8.95
N LEU A 61 -11.47 12.37 7.62
CA LEU A 61 -12.68 12.61 6.81
C LEU A 61 -13.04 11.43 5.90
N CYS A 62 -12.31 10.32 5.98
CA CYS A 62 -12.65 9.10 5.26
C CYS A 62 -13.89 8.43 5.86
N HIS A 63 -14.80 7.99 5.00
CA HIS A 63 -15.92 7.14 5.41
C HIS A 63 -15.40 5.80 5.94
N ASN A 64 -16.16 5.19 6.84
CA ASN A 64 -15.92 3.80 7.22
C ASN A 64 -16.50 2.88 6.15
N ILE A 65 -15.65 2.14 5.44
CA ILE A 65 -16.04 1.33 4.28
C ILE A 65 -15.84 -0.16 4.59
N SER A 66 -16.90 -0.96 4.40
CA SER A 66 -16.81 -2.42 4.44
C SER A 66 -16.05 -2.95 3.22
N LEU A 67 -14.78 -3.32 3.41
CA LEU A 67 -13.92 -3.82 2.34
C LEU A 67 -14.27 -5.28 1.99
N SER A 68 -14.44 -5.54 0.70
CA SER A 68 -14.69 -6.89 0.17
C SER A 68 -13.40 -7.65 -0.13
N SER A 69 -12.31 -6.95 -0.45
CA SER A 69 -11.01 -7.56 -0.73
C SER A 69 -9.89 -6.56 -0.52
N VAL A 70 -8.79 -7.03 0.07
CA VAL A 70 -7.52 -6.31 0.17
C VAL A 70 -6.43 -7.29 -0.23
N LYS A 71 -5.64 -6.93 -1.24
CA LYS A 71 -4.44 -7.67 -1.66
C LYS A 71 -3.26 -6.74 -1.58
N VAL A 72 -2.18 -7.18 -0.93
CA VAL A 72 -0.92 -6.45 -0.86
C VAL A 72 0.18 -7.38 -1.35
N LYS A 73 1.04 -6.88 -2.23
CA LYS A 73 2.23 -7.58 -2.71
C LYS A 73 3.45 -6.77 -2.31
N ALA A 74 4.47 -7.45 -1.79
CA ALA A 74 5.79 -6.90 -1.55
C ALA A 74 6.80 -7.76 -2.30
N GLN A 75 7.64 -7.13 -3.11
CA GLN A 75 8.63 -7.82 -3.94
C GLN A 75 9.95 -7.07 -3.85
N LEU A 76 11.04 -7.82 -3.62
CA LEU A 76 12.39 -7.29 -3.68
C LEU A 76 12.88 -7.26 -5.13
N PHE A 77 13.51 -6.16 -5.53
CA PHE A 77 14.18 -5.96 -6.82
C PHE A 77 15.66 -5.72 -6.54
N PRO A 78 16.50 -6.78 -6.56
CA PRO A 78 17.89 -6.66 -6.12
C PRO A 78 18.74 -5.71 -6.96
N GLU A 79 18.54 -5.70 -8.28
CA GLU A 79 19.27 -4.82 -9.21
C GLU A 79 19.00 -3.34 -8.95
N GLU A 80 17.77 -3.01 -8.51
CA GLU A 80 17.34 -1.65 -8.18
C GLU A 80 17.48 -1.34 -6.68
N GLN A 81 17.95 -2.30 -5.90
CA GLN A 81 18.14 -2.21 -4.44
C GLN A 81 16.89 -1.71 -3.70
N CYS A 82 15.71 -2.16 -4.15
CA CYS A 82 14.44 -1.67 -3.62
C CYS A 82 13.41 -2.77 -3.37
N VAL A 83 12.45 -2.48 -2.49
CA VAL A 83 11.22 -3.25 -2.33
C VAL A 83 10.09 -2.47 -2.99
N ARG A 84 9.42 -3.07 -3.98
CA ARG A 84 8.20 -2.50 -4.57
C ARG A 84 6.98 -3.12 -3.89
N LEU A 85 6.04 -2.23 -3.57
CA LEU A 85 4.81 -2.55 -2.87
C LEU A 85 3.64 -2.19 -3.78
N GLU A 86 2.67 -3.09 -3.93
CA GLU A 86 1.42 -2.81 -4.62
C GLU A 86 0.24 -3.29 -3.78
N ALA A 87 -0.78 -2.45 -3.64
CA ALA A 87 -2.04 -2.81 -3.01
C ALA A 87 -3.20 -2.68 -4.00
N SER A 88 -4.12 -3.64 -3.97
CA SER A 88 -5.42 -3.58 -4.64
C SER A 88 -6.54 -3.77 -3.62
N VAL A 89 -7.45 -2.81 -3.57
CA VAL A 89 -8.57 -2.79 -2.63
C VAL A 89 -9.89 -2.75 -3.40
N ARG A 90 -10.89 -3.48 -2.91
CA ARG A 90 -12.23 -3.54 -3.49
C ARG A 90 -13.31 -3.40 -2.42
N CYS A 91 -14.38 -2.67 -2.74
CA CYS A 91 -15.63 -2.69 -1.97
C CYS A 91 -16.86 -2.67 -2.91
N SER A 92 -18.03 -2.85 -2.31
CA SER A 92 -19.31 -2.42 -2.89
C SER A 92 -19.86 -1.30 -2.02
N GLY A 93 -19.94 -0.08 -2.53
CA GLY A 93 -20.30 1.08 -1.71
C GLY A 93 -20.56 2.36 -2.49
N GLN A 94 -20.77 3.45 -1.74
CA GLN A 94 -21.16 4.78 -2.27
C GLN A 94 -19.96 5.71 -2.49
N THR A 95 -18.78 5.35 -1.99
CA THR A 95 -17.53 6.12 -2.10
C THR A 95 -16.36 5.21 -2.43
N GLY A 96 -15.34 5.78 -3.10
CA GLY A 96 -14.15 5.06 -3.57
C GLY A 96 -13.26 4.53 -2.46
N VAL A 97 -12.30 3.68 -2.84
CA VAL A 97 -11.34 3.02 -1.93
C VAL A 97 -9.88 3.41 -2.21
N GLU A 98 -9.68 4.60 -2.80
CA GLU A 98 -8.35 5.14 -3.11
C GLU A 98 -7.49 5.24 -1.85
N MET A 99 -8.10 5.70 -0.76
CA MET A 99 -7.40 5.94 0.50
C MET A 99 -7.00 4.64 1.18
N GLU A 100 -7.80 3.59 1.07
CA GLU A 100 -7.47 2.27 1.59
C GLU A 100 -6.29 1.66 0.85
N ALA A 101 -6.24 1.82 -0.49
CA ALA A 101 -5.10 1.34 -1.28
C ALA A 101 -3.82 2.12 -0.94
N LEU A 102 -3.90 3.46 -0.85
CA LEU A 102 -2.76 4.31 -0.48
C LEU A 102 -2.27 4.06 0.94
N THR A 103 -3.19 3.89 1.89
CA THR A 103 -2.85 3.57 3.28
C THR A 103 -2.19 2.20 3.37
N ALA A 104 -2.68 1.20 2.63
CA ALA A 104 -2.09 -0.13 2.61
C ALA A 104 -0.61 -0.11 2.21
N VAL A 105 -0.27 0.55 1.09
CA VAL A 105 1.13 0.63 0.65
C VAL A 105 1.99 1.51 1.56
N SER A 106 1.41 2.55 2.17
CA SER A 106 2.12 3.41 3.12
C SER A 106 2.50 2.66 4.40
N ILE A 107 1.55 1.93 4.99
CA ILE A 107 1.79 1.13 6.19
C ILE A 107 2.74 -0.03 5.91
N ALA A 108 2.61 -0.68 4.74
CA ALA A 108 3.57 -1.70 4.31
C ALA A 108 4.99 -1.11 4.17
N ALA A 109 5.14 0.07 3.58
CA ALA A 109 6.43 0.75 3.41
C ALA A 109 7.06 1.14 4.76
N LEU A 110 6.27 1.70 5.67
CA LEU A 110 6.73 1.99 7.05
C LEU A 110 7.14 0.72 7.79
N THR A 111 6.49 -0.41 7.51
CA THR A 111 6.83 -1.70 8.09
C THR A 111 8.16 -2.22 7.53
N VAL A 112 8.41 -2.10 6.23
CA VAL A 112 9.74 -2.41 5.65
C VAL A 112 10.81 -1.56 6.33
N TYR A 113 10.57 -0.25 6.50
CA TYR A 113 11.50 0.63 7.21
C TYR A 113 11.74 0.14 8.65
N ASP A 114 10.69 -0.13 9.43
CA ASP A 114 10.83 -0.58 10.83
C ASP A 114 11.63 -1.88 10.97
N MET A 115 11.42 -2.81 10.04
CA MET A 115 12.08 -4.11 10.01
C MET A 115 13.58 -3.98 9.69
N CYS A 116 13.96 -2.95 8.94
CA CYS A 116 15.32 -2.79 8.40
C CYS A 116 16.15 -1.69 9.08
N LYS A 117 15.53 -0.74 9.81
CA LYS A 117 16.21 0.46 10.34
C LYS A 117 17.37 0.21 11.29
N ALA A 118 17.43 -0.99 11.89
CA ALA A 118 18.56 -1.38 12.74
C ALA A 118 19.87 -1.58 11.95
N VAL A 119 19.78 -1.86 10.65
CA VAL A 119 20.94 -2.05 9.76
C VAL A 119 21.33 -0.75 9.05
N SER A 120 20.35 0.03 8.59
CA SER A 120 20.58 1.33 7.93
C SER A 120 19.41 2.28 8.15
N HIS A 121 19.71 3.57 8.35
CA HIS A 121 18.73 4.64 8.43
C HIS A 121 18.53 5.39 7.08
N ASP A 122 19.35 5.09 6.07
CA ASP A 122 19.31 5.73 4.74
C ASP A 122 18.16 5.23 3.85
N ILE A 123 17.26 4.43 4.42
CA ILE A 123 16.11 3.86 3.73
C ILE A 123 15.16 4.99 3.30
N CYS A 124 14.80 5.02 2.03
CA CYS A 124 13.90 6.04 1.47
C CYS A 124 12.58 5.41 1.01
N ILE A 125 11.47 5.93 1.52
CA ILE A 125 10.13 5.59 1.02
C ILE A 125 9.74 6.61 -0.05
N THR A 126 9.46 6.13 -1.25
CA THR A 126 9.16 6.97 -2.41
C THR A 126 7.94 6.43 -3.17
N ASN A 127 7.46 7.20 -4.14
CA ASN A 127 6.44 6.79 -5.09
C ASN A 127 5.14 6.22 -4.47
N ILE A 128 4.74 6.67 -3.27
CA ILE A 128 3.40 6.40 -2.75
C ILE A 128 2.40 7.11 -3.66
N ARG A 129 1.72 6.36 -4.52
CA ARG A 129 0.81 6.94 -5.51
C ARG A 129 -0.27 5.97 -5.97
N LEU A 130 -1.40 6.54 -6.38
CA LEU A 130 -2.50 5.77 -6.97
C LEU A 130 -2.14 5.38 -8.41
N LEU A 131 -2.23 4.10 -8.74
CA LEU A 131 -2.06 3.57 -10.09
C LEU A 131 -3.37 3.62 -10.86
N SER A 132 -4.47 3.21 -10.24
CA SER A 132 -5.77 3.24 -10.88
C SER A 132 -6.91 3.22 -9.88
N LYS A 133 -8.08 3.65 -10.34
CA LYS A 133 -9.35 3.39 -9.69
C LYS A 133 -10.46 3.24 -10.71
N SER A 134 -11.47 2.46 -10.34
CA SER A 134 -12.70 2.35 -11.12
C SER A 134 -13.94 2.28 -10.24
N GLY A 135 -15.07 2.67 -10.83
CA GLY A 135 -16.37 2.66 -10.17
C GLY A 135 -16.74 4.01 -9.56
N GLY A 136 -18.04 4.31 -9.57
CA GLY A 136 -18.57 5.64 -9.27
C GLY A 136 -18.62 6.53 -10.51
N LYS A 137 -18.36 7.84 -10.33
CA LYS A 137 -18.55 8.83 -11.41
C LYS A 137 -17.38 8.93 -12.38
N ARG A 138 -16.15 8.65 -11.93
CA ARG A 138 -14.92 8.87 -12.70
C ARG A 138 -13.91 7.77 -12.40
N ASP A 139 -13.46 7.13 -13.46
CA ASP A 139 -12.34 6.21 -13.44
C ASP A 139 -11.03 6.99 -13.62
N TYR A 140 -9.94 6.38 -13.17
CA TYR A 140 -8.60 6.94 -13.32
C TYR A 140 -7.61 5.82 -13.56
N GLN A 141 -6.69 6.05 -14.49
CA GLN A 141 -5.55 5.20 -14.76
C GLN A 141 -4.34 6.12 -14.91
N ARG A 142 -3.28 5.86 -14.15
CA ARG A 142 -2.00 6.54 -14.31
C ARG A 142 -1.38 6.11 -15.63
N GLN A 143 -0.96 7.09 -16.43
CA GLN A 143 -0.13 6.81 -17.60
C GLN A 143 1.28 6.49 -17.12
N GLU A 144 1.85 5.38 -17.60
CA GLU A 144 3.26 5.08 -17.37
C GLU A 144 4.08 6.17 -18.07
N GLN A 145 4.98 6.81 -17.31
CA GLN A 145 5.99 7.68 -17.92
C GLN A 145 7.03 6.75 -18.52
N SER A 146 7.06 6.69 -19.85
CA SER A 146 8.15 6.11 -20.64
C SER A 146 9.47 6.83 -20.37
#